data_AF-A0A0U3GNV3-F1
#
_entry.id   AF-A0A0U3GNV3-F1
#
_cell.length_a   1.000
_cell.length_b   1.000
_cell.length_c   1.000
_cell.angle_alpha   90.00
_cell.angle_beta   90.00
_cell.angle_gamma   90.00
#
_symmetry.space_group_name_H-M   'P 1'
#
loop_
_entity.id
_entity.type
_entity.pdbx_description
1 polymer ?
#
loop_
_entity_poly.entity_id
_entity_poly.type
_entity_poly.pdbx_seq_one_letter_code
_entity_poly.pdbx_strand_id
1 'polypeptide(L)'
;MPLLPALTYANTAKQHYHIQDIIVEDGWVTLRTYETSLVTPVCARTKQNHNANVWVFFAGTPQGQAMHLNLLMAASHKLAIKIKQSDTCRAKPGFVELLGVSVVRG
;
A
#
# COMPACT_ATOMS: atom_id res chain seq x y z
N MET A 1 33.03 -3.65 30.11
CA MET A 1 32.56 -3.66 28.70
C MET A 1 31.20 -2.97 28.67
N PRO A 2 31.08 -1.75 28.13
CA PRO A 2 29.77 -1.10 28.04
C PRO A 2 28.98 -1.70 26.87
N LEU A 3 27.78 -2.23 27.17
CA LEU A 3 26.80 -2.69 26.20
C LEU A 3 26.22 -1.46 25.48
N LEU A 4 26.45 -1.36 24.17
CA LEU A 4 25.81 -0.38 23.30
C LEU A 4 24.29 -0.65 23.29
N PRO A 5 23.44 0.36 23.47
CA PRO A 5 22.00 0.18 23.39
C PRO A 5 21.61 -0.25 21.97
N ALA A 6 20.74 -1.26 21.88
CA ALA A 6 20.15 -1.70 20.62
C ALA A 6 19.47 -0.51 19.97
N LEU A 7 19.96 -0.10 18.81
CA LEU A 7 19.29 0.84 17.93
C LEU A 7 17.99 0.18 17.46
N THR A 8 16.92 0.36 18.23
CA THR A 8 15.55 0.23 17.71
C THR A 8 15.39 1.32 16.67
N TYR A 9 15.69 0.99 15.42
CA TYR A 9 15.29 1.78 14.27
C TYR A 9 13.75 1.75 14.22
N ALA A 10 13.13 2.67 14.97
CA ALA A 10 11.80 3.16 14.66
C ALA A 10 11.90 3.84 13.28
N ASN A 11 11.84 3.02 12.24
CA ASN A 11 11.90 3.46 10.87
C ASN A 11 10.51 4.01 10.48
N THR A 12 10.10 5.10 11.13
CA THR A 12 9.03 5.98 10.66
C THR A 12 9.56 6.94 9.59
N ALA A 13 10.50 6.48 8.75
CA ALA A 13 10.65 7.06 7.43
C ALA A 13 9.29 6.87 6.74
N LYS A 14 8.65 7.98 6.34
CA LYS A 14 7.40 7.95 5.58
C LYS A 14 7.64 7.09 4.34
N GLN A 15 7.23 5.82 4.36
CA GLN A 15 7.48 4.91 3.25
C GLN A 15 6.78 5.45 2.00
N HIS A 16 7.57 5.62 0.94
CA HIS A 16 7.17 6.19 -0.33
C HIS A 16 7.14 5.06 -1.34
N TYR A 17 5.96 4.70 -1.80
CA TYR A 17 5.81 3.58 -2.73
C TYR A 17 5.72 4.09 -4.17
N HIS A 18 6.28 3.34 -5.10
CA HIS A 18 6.07 3.54 -6.54
C HIS A 18 5.10 2.51 -7.09
N ILE A 19 4.09 2.97 -7.84
CA ILE A 19 3.03 2.13 -8.40
C ILE A 19 3.61 1.25 -9.51
N GLN A 20 3.40 -0.06 -9.38
CA GLN A 20 3.71 -1.06 -10.39
C GLN A 20 2.53 -1.28 -11.31
N ASP A 21 1.43 -1.80 -10.74
CA ASP A 21 0.23 -2.14 -11.48
C ASP A 21 -1.00 -1.62 -10.72
N ILE A 22 -2.03 -1.24 -11.47
CA ILE A 22 -3.37 -0.98 -10.97
C ILE A 22 -4.32 -1.89 -11.74
N ILE A 23 -4.94 -2.84 -11.05
CA ILE A 23 -5.87 -3.81 -11.64
C ILE A 23 -7.27 -3.48 -11.15
N VAL A 24 -8.26 -3.43 -12.06
CA VAL A 24 -9.66 -3.13 -11.72
C VAL A 24 -10.53 -4.32 -12.11
N GLU A 25 -11.22 -4.90 -11.13
CA GLU A 25 -12.07 -6.09 -11.29
C GLU A 25 -13.31 -5.94 -10.41
N ASP A 26 -14.51 -6.07 -10.98
CA ASP A 26 -15.80 -6.03 -10.25
C ASP A 26 -15.95 -4.84 -9.29
N GLY A 27 -15.45 -3.66 -9.69
CA GLY A 27 -15.48 -2.43 -8.89
C GLY A 27 -14.44 -2.36 -7.77
N TRP A 28 -13.61 -3.39 -7.60
CA TRP A 28 -12.44 -3.39 -6.73
C TRP A 28 -11.19 -2.98 -7.50
N VAL A 29 -10.36 -2.17 -6.87
CA VAL A 29 -9.07 -1.76 -7.38
C VAL A 29 -7.99 -2.43 -6.54
N THR A 30 -7.11 -3.16 -7.21
CA THR A 30 -5.93 -3.78 -6.62
C THR A 30 -4.69 -2.99 -7.02
N LEU A 31 -3.97 -2.49 -6.03
CA LEU A 31 -2.74 -1.71 -6.18
C LEU A 31 -1.53 -2.57 -5.86
N ARG A 32 -0.57 -2.63 -6.78
CA ARG A 32 0.74 -3.26 -6.57
C ARG A 32 1.86 -2.21 -6.63
N THR A 33 2.88 -2.33 -5.78
CA THR A 33 4.03 -1.40 -5.77
C THR A 33 5.39 -2.10 -5.78
N TYR A 34 6.42 -1.39 -6.25
CA TYR A 34 7.79 -1.92 -6.48
C TYR A 34 8.69 -2.01 -5.24
N GLU A 35 8.18 -1.74 -4.04
CA GLU A 35 8.96 -1.87 -2.80
C GLU A 35 8.45 -3.04 -1.96
N THR A 36 9.38 -3.87 -1.48
CA THR A 36 9.12 -4.85 -0.43
C THR A 36 8.94 -4.16 0.91
N SER A 37 7.72 -4.18 1.46
CA SER A 37 7.60 -3.96 2.90
C SER A 37 8.03 -5.23 3.61
N LEU A 38 9.04 -5.13 4.49
CA LEU A 38 9.38 -6.20 5.44
C LEU A 38 8.25 -6.47 6.45
N VAL A 39 7.19 -5.64 6.44
CA VAL A 39 6.00 -5.82 7.26
C VAL A 39 4.97 -6.58 6.44
N THR A 40 5.03 -7.90 6.49
CA THR A 40 3.98 -8.75 5.94
C THR A 40 2.69 -8.45 6.70
N PRO A 41 1.65 -7.91 6.06
CA PRO A 41 0.41 -7.63 6.77
C PRO A 41 -0.22 -8.96 7.21
N VAL A 42 -0.88 -8.95 8.37
CA VAL A 42 -1.47 -10.15 9.02
C VAL A 42 -2.39 -10.93 8.06
N CYS A 43 -2.98 -10.22 7.10
CA CYS A 43 -3.83 -10.72 6.01
C CYS A 43 -3.15 -11.63 4.98
N ALA A 44 -1.84 -11.49 4.79
CA ALA A 44 -1.10 -12.03 3.66
C ALA A 44 -0.39 -13.36 3.97
N ARG A 45 -0.76 -14.04 5.06
CA ARG A 45 -0.11 -15.28 5.51
C ARG A 45 -0.12 -16.43 4.49
N THR A 46 -0.90 -16.37 3.41
CA THR A 46 -1.09 -17.54 2.55
C THR A 46 -0.52 -17.50 1.13
N LYS A 47 -0.43 -16.40 0.36
CA LYS A 47 0.04 -16.48 -1.04
C LYS A 47 0.57 -15.16 -1.66
N GLN A 48 1.17 -14.26 -0.90
CA GLN A 48 1.76 -13.06 -1.52
C GLN A 48 3.23 -13.29 -1.87
N ASN A 49 3.50 -13.30 -3.17
CA ASN A 49 4.82 -13.36 -3.76
C ASN A 49 5.70 -12.27 -3.12
N HIS A 50 6.82 -12.67 -2.52
CA HIS A 50 7.62 -11.87 -1.56
C HIS A 50 8.22 -10.55 -2.10
N ASN A 51 7.89 -10.15 -3.33
CA ASN A 51 8.55 -9.04 -4.04
C ASN A 51 7.65 -7.82 -4.28
N ALA A 52 6.37 -7.83 -3.89
CA ALA A 52 5.48 -6.68 -4.09
C ALA A 52 4.43 -6.54 -2.98
N ASN A 53 4.21 -5.31 -2.53
CA ASN A 53 3.08 -5.00 -1.65
C ASN A 53 1.79 -4.90 -2.48
N VAL A 54 0.72 -5.54 -2.01
CA VAL A 54 -0.58 -5.55 -2.68
C VAL A 54 -1.68 -5.09 -1.73
N TRP A 55 -2.38 -4.03 -2.10
CA TRP A 55 -3.52 -3.48 -1.38
C TRP A 55 -4.76 -3.44 -2.26
N VAL A 56 -5.93 -3.38 -1.64
CA VAL A 56 -7.20 -3.31 -2.36
C VAL A 56 -8.14 -2.26 -1.76
N PHE A 57 -8.94 -1.62 -2.59
CA PHE A 57 -10.06 -0.78 -2.14
C PHE A 57 -11.23 -0.90 -3.10
N PHE A 58 -12.42 -0.57 -2.61
CA PHE A 58 -13.62 -0.57 -3.44
C PHE A 58 -13.82 0.80 -4.08
N ALA A 59 -13.78 0.85 -5.41
CA ALA A 59 -13.96 2.07 -6.21
C ALA A 59 -15.44 2.39 -6.50
N GLY A 60 -16.40 1.60 -5.99
CA GLY A 60 -17.83 1.90 -6.14
C GLY A 60 -18.34 3.01 -5.22
N THR A 61 -17.52 3.51 -4.29
CA THR A 61 -17.85 4.67 -3.43
C THR A 61 -17.21 5.95 -3.95
N PRO A 62 -17.77 7.15 -3.67
CA PRO A 62 -17.16 8.42 -4.08
C PRO A 62 -15.70 8.58 -3.59
N GLN A 63 -15.42 8.15 -2.35
CA GLN A 63 -14.07 8.16 -1.80
C GLN A 63 -13.14 7.20 -2.56
N GLY A 64 -13.62 6.00 -2.90
CA GLY A 64 -12.89 5.03 -3.70
C GLY A 64 -12.58 5.56 -5.11
N GLN A 65 -13.54 6.21 -5.77
CA GLN A 65 -13.33 6.83 -7.08
C GLN A 65 -12.26 7.93 -7.03
N ALA A 66 -12.34 8.82 -6.02
CA ALA A 66 -11.33 9.86 -5.82
C ALA A 66 -9.92 9.26 -5.57
N MET A 67 -9.85 8.19 -4.80
CA MET A 67 -8.60 7.46 -4.54
C MET A 67 -8.04 6.82 -5.81
N HIS A 68 -8.90 6.21 -6.63
CA HIS A 68 -8.52 5.64 -7.91
C HIS A 68 -7.95 6.69 -8.87
N LEU A 69 -8.60 7.85 -8.99
CA LEU A 69 -8.10 8.97 -9.79
C LEU A 69 -6.73 9.48 -9.30
N ASN A 70 -6.54 9.61 -7.98
CA ASN A 70 -5.26 10.02 -7.41
C ASN A 70 -4.14 9.01 -7.71
N LEU A 71 -4.46 7.71 -7.69
CA LEU A 71 -3.51 6.65 -8.05
C LEU A 71 -3.16 6.67 -9.54
N LEU A 72 -4.13 6.84 -10.43
CA LEU A 72 -3.88 6.98 -11.87
C LEU A 72 -3.00 8.19 -12.18
N MET A 73 -3.28 9.33 -11.54
CA MET A 73 -2.44 10.53 -11.65
C MET A 73 -1.02 10.24 -11.16
N ALA A 74 -0.85 9.64 -9.98
CA ALA A 74 0.48 9.30 -9.49
C ALA A 74 1.24 8.33 -10.41
N ALA A 75 0.56 7.30 -10.94
CA ALA A 75 1.14 6.32 -11.84
C ALA A 75 1.61 6.95 -13.16
N SER A 76 0.75 7.77 -13.78
CA SER A 76 1.06 8.44 -15.06
C SER A 76 2.29 9.36 -14.97
N HIS A 77 2.48 10.02 -13.82
CA HIS A 77 3.60 10.92 -13.56
C HIS A 77 4.77 10.25 -12.83
N LYS A 78 4.73 8.92 -12.63
CA LYS A 78 5.73 8.15 -11.86
C LYS A 78 6.02 8.74 -10.47
N LEU A 79 5.02 9.36 -9.86
CA LEU A 79 5.13 10.00 -8.55
C LEU A 79 5.10 8.94 -7.44
N ALA A 80 5.84 9.22 -6.37
CA ALA A 80 5.75 8.43 -5.16
C ALA A 80 4.41 8.68 -4.44
N ILE A 81 3.89 7.63 -3.81
CA ILE A 81 2.67 7.69 -3.01
C ILE A 81 2.92 7.28 -1.56
N LYS A 82 2.15 7.88 -0.66
CA LYS A 82 2.00 7.43 0.72
C LYS A 82 0.68 6.69 0.84
N ILE A 83 0.72 5.58 1.55
CA ILE A 83 -0.40 4.67 1.70
C ILE A 83 -0.85 4.67 3.16
N LYS A 84 -2.15 4.80 3.38
CA LYS A 84 -2.81 4.53 4.65
C LYS A 84 -3.59 3.24 4.49
N GLN A 85 -3.21 2.22 5.26
CA GLN A 85 -3.79 0.88 5.19
C GLN A 85 -4.60 0.56 6.46
N SER A 86 -5.50 -0.40 6.33
CA SER A 86 -6.19 -1.05 7.45
C SER A 86 -5.32 -2.15 8.04
N ASP A 87 -5.48 -2.44 9.33
CA ASP A 87 -4.88 -3.64 9.95
C ASP A 87 -5.75 -4.89 9.73
N THR A 88 -6.87 -4.74 9.01
CA THR A 88 -7.87 -5.80 8.81
C THR A 88 -8.05 -6.16 7.34
N CYS A 89 -8.56 -7.37 7.10
CA CYS A 89 -8.78 -7.96 5.77
C CYS A 89 -10.27 -8.14 5.48
N ARG A 90 -11.13 -7.40 6.18
CA ARG A 90 -12.59 -7.58 6.18
C ARG A 90 -13.19 -7.31 4.80
N ALA A 91 -12.64 -6.34 4.07
CA ALA A 91 -13.13 -5.92 2.77
C ALA A 91 -12.90 -6.97 1.67
N LYS A 92 -11.71 -7.61 1.65
CA LYS A 92 -11.39 -8.68 0.71
C LYS A 92 -10.43 -9.69 1.36
N PRO A 93 -10.83 -10.97 1.53
CA PRO A 93 -9.96 -11.98 2.13
C PRO A 93 -8.62 -12.10 1.40
N GLY A 94 -7.51 -12.18 2.16
CA GLY A 94 -6.16 -12.33 1.61
C GLY A 94 -5.49 -11.05 1.14
N PHE A 95 -6.17 -9.90 1.21
CA PHE A 95 -5.61 -8.59 0.84
C PHE A 95 -5.83 -7.57 1.94
N VAL A 96 -4.92 -6.61 2.03
CA VAL A 96 -5.04 -5.48 2.96
C VAL A 96 -5.89 -4.40 2.33
N GLU A 97 -6.83 -3.87 3.09
CA GLU A 97 -7.64 -2.75 2.65
C GLU A 97 -6.85 -1.43 2.67
N LEU A 98 -6.94 -0.70 1.56
CA LEU A 98 -6.38 0.63 1.40
C LEU A 98 -7.41 1.68 1.84
N LEU A 99 -7.11 2.39 2.92
CA LEU A 99 -7.99 3.43 3.48
C LEU A 99 -7.73 4.80 2.89
N GLY A 100 -6.53 5.04 2.36
CA GLY A 100 -6.15 6.33 1.81
C GLY A 100 -4.84 6.29 1.03
N VAL A 101 -4.75 7.21 0.06
CA VAL A 101 -3.55 7.45 -0.73
C VAL A 101 -3.26 8.95 -0.74
N SER A 102 -2.01 9.33 -0.60
CA SER A 102 -1.55 10.71 -0.78
C SER A 102 -0.35 10.74 -1.71
N VAL A 103 -0.43 11.52 -2.78
CA VAL A 103 0.66 11.68 -3.73
C VAL A 103 1.71 12.61 -3.12
N VAL A 104 2.98 12.21 -3.14
CA VAL A 104 4.09 13.07 -2.71
C VAL A 104 4.43 13.99 -3.88
N ARG A 105 3.99 15.25 -3.79
CA ARG A 105 4.42 16.32 -4.71
C ARG A 105 5.67 16.95 -4.10
N GLY A 106 6.76 16.93 -4.88
CA GLY A 106 8.01 17.64 -4.56
C GLY A 106 7.85 19.14 -4.73
#